data_AF-A0A0G0CIP7-F1
#
_entry.id   AF-A0A0G0CIP7-F1
#
_cell.length_a   1.000
_cell.length_b   1.000
_cell.length_c   1.000
_cell.angle_alpha   90.00
_cell.angle_beta   90.00
_cell.angle_gamma   90.00
#
_symmetry.space_group_name_H-M   'P 1'
#
loop_
_entity.id
_entity.type
_entity.pdbx_description
1 polymer ?
#
loop_
_entity_poly.entity_id
_entity_poly.type
_entity_poly.pdbx_seq_one_letter_code
_entity_poly.pdbx_strand_id
1 'polypeptide(L)'
;MEKQKARRILSLLKKHYPNAAIILKYSNNFELLVSVILSAQTTDIGVNKVTKVVFPKYQKENIEFDKHYEEYKNLKLPRKEFVEIVNFAFVDLKELENDIKSIGLYKNKAKNIKATALILLNEFGGIIPKNISEMIKLPGVGRKTANVVLGNAYGIVEGIAVDTHVRRLSLKYGFSKRNNPEIIEKDLMAIFPKKDWFKITYLLIEHGRTLRKLKKDFIALPK
;
A
#
# COMPACT_ATOMS: atom_id res chain seq x y z
N MET A 1 17.77 -20.05 -8.37
CA MET A 1 17.20 -20.20 -9.73
C MET A 1 18.12 -19.53 -10.72
N GLU A 2 18.27 -20.08 -11.92
CA GLU A 2 19.02 -19.44 -13.01
C GLU A 2 18.36 -18.13 -13.48
N LYS A 3 19.15 -17.08 -13.67
CA LYS A 3 18.66 -15.75 -14.08
C LYS A 3 17.88 -15.79 -15.40
N GLN A 4 18.21 -16.72 -16.31
CA GLN A 4 17.51 -16.89 -17.59
C GLN A 4 16.05 -17.34 -17.39
N LYS A 5 15.81 -18.29 -16.48
CA LYS A 5 14.46 -18.74 -16.10
C LYS A 5 13.65 -17.61 -15.50
N ALA A 6 14.25 -16.79 -14.64
CA ALA A 6 13.62 -15.60 -14.07
C ALA A 6 13.16 -14.61 -15.14
N ARG A 7 14.06 -14.30 -16.10
CA ARG A 7 13.78 -13.38 -17.20
C ARG A 7 12.63 -13.87 -18.08
N ARG A 8 12.58 -15.18 -18.38
CA ARG A 8 11.48 -15.79 -19.12
C ARG A 8 10.15 -15.64 -18.37
N ILE A 9 10.12 -15.91 -17.07
CA ILE A 9 8.91 -15.74 -16.25
C ILE A 9 8.45 -14.29 -16.23
N LEU A 10 9.37 -13.34 -15.99
CA LEU A 10 9.06 -11.91 -16.03
C LEU A 10 8.48 -11.49 -17.38
N SER A 11 9.04 -11.97 -18.49
CA SER A 11 8.54 -11.69 -19.84
C SER A 11 7.12 -12.21 -20.06
N LEU A 12 6.83 -13.45 -19.62
CA LEU A 12 5.49 -14.02 -19.71
C LEU A 12 4.49 -13.24 -18.86
N LEU A 13 4.86 -12.90 -17.62
CA LEU A 13 4.03 -12.10 -16.74
C LEU A 13 3.71 -10.73 -17.35
N LYS A 14 4.71 -10.03 -17.90
CA LYS A 14 4.50 -8.74 -18.58
C LYS A 14 3.55 -8.86 -19.77
N LYS A 15 3.68 -9.92 -20.56
CA LYS A 15 2.80 -10.18 -21.72
C LYS A 15 1.36 -10.44 -21.30
N HIS A 16 1.14 -11.22 -20.24
CA HIS A 16 -0.20 -11.59 -19.78
C HIS A 16 -0.87 -10.52 -18.92
N TYR A 17 -0.10 -9.70 -18.21
CA TYR A 17 -0.59 -8.67 -17.29
C TYR A 17 0.04 -7.29 -17.56
N PRO A 18 -0.12 -6.74 -18.77
CA PRO A 18 0.49 -5.45 -19.13
C PRO A 18 0.04 -4.32 -18.19
N ASN A 19 -1.21 -4.38 -17.75
CA ASN A 19 -1.86 -3.37 -16.92
C ASN A 19 -1.82 -3.68 -15.41
N ALA A 20 -0.99 -4.65 -14.97
CA ALA A 20 -0.86 -4.94 -13.54
C ALA A 20 -0.38 -3.70 -12.78
N ALA A 21 -1.19 -3.25 -11.82
CA ALA A 21 -0.97 -2.06 -11.01
C ALA A 21 -1.72 -2.21 -9.67
N ILE A 22 -1.56 -1.22 -8.79
CA ILE A 22 -2.40 -1.10 -7.60
C ILE A 22 -3.87 -0.92 -8.01
N ILE A 23 -4.79 -1.61 -7.31
CA ILE A 23 -6.23 -1.51 -7.59
C ILE A 23 -7.02 -0.77 -6.50
N LEU A 24 -6.34 -0.36 -5.43
CA LEU A 24 -6.90 0.53 -4.43
C LEU A 24 -7.23 1.87 -5.07
N LYS A 25 -8.40 2.42 -4.75
CA LYS A 25 -8.88 3.70 -5.29
C LYS A 25 -8.54 4.81 -4.32
N TYR A 26 -7.84 5.82 -4.83
CA TYR A 26 -7.42 7.00 -4.10
C TYR A 26 -7.28 8.17 -5.09
N SER A 27 -7.37 9.40 -4.58
CA SER A 27 -7.27 10.65 -5.33
C SER A 27 -6.01 11.46 -5.00
N ASN A 28 -5.39 11.19 -3.85
CA ASN A 28 -4.16 11.83 -3.39
C ASN A 28 -3.27 10.84 -2.61
N ASN A 29 -2.07 11.29 -2.23
CA ASN A 29 -1.09 10.44 -1.57
C ASN A 29 -1.50 10.03 -0.14
N PHE A 30 -2.18 10.90 0.60
CA PHE A 30 -2.67 10.58 1.94
C PHE A 30 -3.77 9.50 1.89
N GLU A 31 -4.73 9.61 0.97
CA GLU A 31 -5.74 8.58 0.70
C GLU A 31 -5.10 7.22 0.32
N LEU A 32 -4.01 7.23 -0.47
CA LEU A 32 -3.25 6.02 -0.76
C LEU A 32 -2.71 5.39 0.52
N LEU A 33 -2.05 6.16 1.39
CA LEU A 33 -1.52 5.67 2.66
C LEU A 33 -2.61 5.06 3.54
N VAL A 34 -3.72 5.77 3.73
CA VAL A 34 -4.87 5.28 4.50
C VAL A 34 -5.41 3.97 3.88
N SER A 35 -5.56 3.92 2.56
CA SER A 35 -6.01 2.73 1.85
C SER A 35 -5.09 1.52 2.06
N VAL A 36 -3.76 1.72 2.04
CA VAL A 36 -2.82 0.62 2.26
C VAL A 36 -2.83 0.17 3.74
N ILE A 37 -2.94 1.09 4.71
CA ILE A 37 -3.13 0.73 6.13
C ILE A 37 -4.40 -0.11 6.31
N LEU A 38 -5.52 0.30 5.68
CA LEU A 38 -6.78 -0.45 5.70
C LEU A 38 -6.68 -1.82 5.02
N SER A 39 -5.83 -1.97 3.99
CA SER A 39 -5.66 -3.21 3.24
C SER A 39 -5.00 -4.36 4.01
N ALA A 40 -4.38 -4.07 5.16
CA ALA A 40 -3.78 -5.09 6.00
C ALA A 40 -4.82 -6.17 6.36
N GLN A 41 -4.59 -7.40 5.88
CA GLN A 41 -5.51 -8.55 6.07
C GLN A 41 -6.95 -8.25 5.60
N THR A 42 -7.10 -7.47 4.54
CA THR A 42 -8.40 -7.09 3.99
C THR A 42 -8.32 -7.08 2.47
N THR A 43 -9.43 -7.41 1.81
CA THR A 43 -9.46 -7.39 0.34
C THR A 43 -9.55 -5.95 -0.18
N ASP A 44 -8.90 -5.67 -1.30
CA ASP A 44 -8.97 -4.35 -1.95
C ASP A 44 -10.42 -3.95 -2.28
N ILE A 45 -11.30 -4.92 -2.58
CA ILE A 45 -12.74 -4.68 -2.80
C ILE A 45 -13.39 -4.12 -1.52
N GLY A 46 -13.09 -4.72 -0.37
CA GLY A 46 -13.59 -4.25 0.92
C GLY A 46 -13.09 -2.84 1.24
N VAL A 47 -11.79 -2.61 1.07
CA VAL A 47 -11.18 -1.27 1.27
C VAL A 47 -11.86 -0.24 0.37
N ASN A 48 -11.94 -0.49 -0.94
CA ASN A 48 -12.52 0.43 -1.90
C ASN A 48 -13.99 0.76 -1.63
N LYS A 49 -14.77 -0.19 -1.09
CA LYS A 49 -16.17 0.07 -0.69
C LYS A 49 -16.24 1.06 0.46
N VAL A 50 -15.36 0.91 1.44
CA VAL A 50 -15.31 1.78 2.62
C VAL A 50 -14.75 3.14 2.27
N THR A 51 -13.62 3.21 1.58
CA THR A 51 -12.97 4.47 1.23
C THR A 51 -13.80 5.35 0.32
N LYS A 52 -14.65 4.75 -0.55
CA LYS A 52 -15.63 5.47 -1.36
C LYS A 52 -16.59 6.34 -0.54
N VAL A 53 -16.91 5.93 0.69
CA VAL A 53 -17.79 6.68 1.61
C VAL A 53 -16.97 7.53 2.57
N VAL A 54 -15.87 6.99 3.09
CA VAL A 54 -15.03 7.64 4.09
C VAL A 54 -14.33 8.87 3.50
N PHE A 55 -13.60 8.78 2.40
CA PHE A 55 -12.81 9.95 1.92
C PHE A 55 -13.69 11.19 1.66
N PRO A 56 -14.84 11.11 0.95
CA PRO A 56 -15.68 12.29 0.77
C PRO A 56 -16.25 12.88 2.06
N LYS A 57 -16.41 12.08 3.13
CA LYS A 57 -16.84 12.57 4.45
C LYS A 57 -15.76 13.43 5.08
N TYR A 58 -14.51 12.96 5.07
CA TYR A 58 -13.38 13.63 5.72
C TYR A 58 -12.80 14.79 4.88
N GLN A 59 -13.16 14.92 3.62
CA GLN A 59 -12.77 16.04 2.75
C GLN A 59 -13.60 17.31 2.93
N LYS A 60 -14.60 17.29 3.83
CA LYS A 60 -15.47 18.42 4.12
C LYS A 60 -15.04 19.10 5.41
N GLU A 61 -15.02 20.43 5.41
CA GLU A 61 -14.79 21.21 6.60
C GLU A 61 -15.85 20.88 7.66
N ASN A 62 -15.39 20.76 8.91
CA ASN A 62 -16.22 20.43 10.06
C ASN A 62 -15.62 21.10 11.32
N ILE A 63 -16.29 20.89 12.44
CA ILE A 63 -15.89 21.48 13.73
C ILE A 63 -14.45 21.16 14.14
N GLU A 64 -13.92 19.98 13.80
CA GLU A 64 -12.54 19.60 14.12
C GLU A 64 -11.55 20.32 13.22
N PHE A 65 -11.87 20.49 11.94
CA PHE A 65 -11.04 21.32 11.05
C PHE A 65 -10.96 22.77 11.55
N ASP A 66 -12.09 23.37 11.90
CA ASP A 66 -12.14 24.78 12.33
C ASP A 66 -11.33 25.03 13.60
N LYS A 67 -11.40 24.10 14.57
CA LYS A 67 -10.62 24.16 15.82
C LYS A 67 -9.10 24.14 15.58
N HIS A 68 -8.65 23.40 14.57
CA HIS A 68 -7.23 23.17 14.31
C HIS A 68 -6.69 23.95 13.10
N TYR A 69 -7.52 24.76 12.44
CA TYR A 69 -7.10 25.53 11.27
C TYR A 69 -5.91 26.43 11.58
N GLU A 70 -5.98 27.23 12.66
CA GLU A 70 -4.92 28.19 13.00
C GLU A 70 -3.57 27.53 13.31
N GLU A 71 -3.59 26.31 13.86
CA GLU A 71 -2.40 25.51 14.19
C GLU A 71 -1.65 25.08 12.92
N TYR A 72 -2.37 24.75 11.85
CA TYR A 72 -1.83 24.14 10.64
C TYR A 72 -2.00 24.98 9.37
N LYS A 73 -2.54 26.20 9.44
CA LYS A 73 -2.85 27.05 8.26
C LYS A 73 -1.65 27.36 7.36
N ASN A 74 -0.44 27.28 7.91
CA ASN A 74 0.81 27.57 7.18
C ASN A 74 1.32 26.35 6.39
N LEU A 75 0.68 25.19 6.49
CA LEU A 75 1.03 24.01 5.71
C LEU A 75 0.78 24.26 4.22
N LYS A 76 1.77 23.89 3.40
CA LYS A 76 1.72 24.05 1.94
C LYS A 76 1.04 22.85 1.28
N LEU A 77 -0.23 22.64 1.61
CA LEU A 77 -1.06 21.56 1.08
C LEU A 77 -2.22 22.12 0.25
N PRO A 78 -2.68 21.39 -0.78
CA PRO A 78 -3.96 21.70 -1.41
C PRO A 78 -5.07 21.73 -0.36
N ARG A 79 -5.98 22.73 -0.42
CA ARG A 79 -7.03 22.94 0.60
C ARG A 79 -7.79 21.65 0.95
N LYS A 80 -8.13 20.86 -0.07
CA LYS A 80 -8.85 19.59 0.11
C LYS A 80 -8.06 18.55 0.91
N GLU A 81 -6.76 18.41 0.63
CA GLU A 81 -5.87 17.47 1.35
C GLU A 81 -5.62 17.97 2.78
N PHE A 82 -5.49 19.29 2.96
CA PHE A 82 -5.35 19.89 4.27
C PHE A 82 -6.55 19.62 5.18
N VAL A 83 -7.77 19.88 4.69
CA VAL A 83 -9.01 19.56 5.41
C VAL A 83 -9.08 18.08 5.75
N GLU A 84 -8.77 17.23 4.78
CA GLU A 84 -8.82 15.77 4.94
C GLU A 84 -7.90 15.27 6.06
N ILE A 85 -6.61 15.62 6.02
CA ILE A 85 -5.65 15.10 7.00
C ILE A 85 -5.93 15.59 8.42
N VAL A 86 -6.35 16.86 8.58
CA VAL A 86 -6.76 17.42 9.88
C VAL A 86 -7.98 16.67 10.42
N ASN A 87 -9.00 16.49 9.58
CA ASN A 87 -10.20 15.75 10.00
C ASN A 87 -9.88 14.31 10.43
N PHE A 88 -9.02 13.60 9.71
CA PHE A 88 -8.58 12.27 10.11
C PHE A 88 -7.76 12.27 11.41
N ALA A 89 -6.93 13.29 11.64
CA ALA A 89 -6.12 13.39 12.85
C ALA A 89 -6.99 13.60 14.10
N PHE A 90 -8.05 14.40 14.00
CA PHE A 90 -8.79 14.90 15.17
C PHE A 90 -10.19 14.32 15.37
N VAL A 91 -10.81 13.67 14.37
CA VAL A 91 -12.13 13.01 14.50
C VAL A 91 -12.23 12.11 15.72
N ASP A 92 -13.39 12.03 16.40
CA ASP A 92 -13.55 11.09 17.50
C ASP A 92 -13.18 9.65 17.09
N LEU A 93 -12.47 8.94 17.98
CA LEU A 93 -11.98 7.59 17.65
C LEU A 93 -13.14 6.61 17.41
N LYS A 94 -14.23 6.69 18.20
CA LYS A 94 -15.38 5.80 18.00
C LYS A 94 -16.12 6.13 16.71
N GLU A 95 -16.16 7.40 16.32
CA GLU A 95 -16.71 7.79 15.02
C GLU A 95 -15.91 7.16 13.87
N LEU A 96 -14.59 7.30 13.84
CA LEU A 96 -13.77 6.67 12.80
C LEU A 96 -13.89 5.14 12.84
N GLU A 97 -13.87 4.54 14.03
CA GLU A 97 -14.09 3.10 14.20
C GLU A 97 -15.42 2.66 13.57
N ASN A 98 -16.49 3.41 13.77
CA ASN A 98 -17.81 3.14 13.19
C ASN A 98 -17.81 3.28 11.66
N ASP A 99 -17.13 4.29 11.12
CA ASP A 99 -17.03 4.53 9.68
C ASP A 99 -16.31 3.37 8.95
N ILE A 100 -15.31 2.78 9.60
CA ILE A 100 -14.51 1.68 9.01
C ILE A 100 -14.83 0.30 9.60
N LYS A 101 -15.90 0.14 10.39
CA LYS A 101 -16.22 -1.10 11.12
C LYS A 101 -16.44 -2.35 10.26
N SER A 102 -16.75 -2.16 8.98
CA SER A 102 -16.90 -3.26 8.01
C SER A 102 -15.57 -3.89 7.59
N ILE A 103 -14.44 -3.31 8.01
CA ILE A 103 -13.09 -3.80 7.78
C ILE A 103 -12.61 -4.60 9.00
N GLY A 104 -11.95 -5.74 8.77
CA GLY A 104 -11.33 -6.50 9.86
C GLY A 104 -10.25 -5.68 10.56
N LEU A 105 -10.12 -5.85 11.88
CA LEU A 105 -9.15 -5.13 12.74
C LEU A 105 -9.37 -3.60 12.75
N TYR A 106 -10.60 -3.13 12.49
CA TYR A 106 -10.91 -1.70 12.35
C TYR A 106 -10.48 -0.85 13.56
N LYS A 107 -10.58 -1.34 14.80
CA LYS A 107 -10.16 -0.59 15.99
C LYS A 107 -8.69 -0.18 15.96
N ASN A 108 -7.81 -1.14 15.68
CA ASN A 108 -6.37 -0.85 15.58
C ASN A 108 -6.06 -0.03 14.33
N LYS A 109 -6.78 -0.25 13.22
CA LYS A 109 -6.61 0.55 12.00
C LYS A 109 -7.03 2.01 12.22
N ALA A 110 -8.14 2.27 12.89
CA ALA A 110 -8.60 3.62 13.22
C ALA A 110 -7.55 4.35 14.07
N LYS A 111 -7.05 3.72 15.14
CA LYS A 111 -5.96 4.26 15.96
C LYS A 111 -4.72 4.58 15.13
N ASN A 112 -4.29 3.66 14.27
CA ASN A 112 -3.11 3.85 13.44
C ASN A 112 -3.29 4.98 12.42
N ILE A 113 -4.46 5.10 11.79
CA ILE A 113 -4.77 6.16 10.83
C ILE A 113 -4.72 7.53 11.52
N LYS A 114 -5.41 7.68 12.66
CA LYS A 114 -5.37 8.92 13.45
C LYS A 114 -3.96 9.32 13.84
N ALA A 115 -3.22 8.38 14.44
CA ALA A 115 -1.85 8.64 14.90
C ALA A 115 -0.91 8.96 13.73
N THR A 116 -1.07 8.28 12.60
CA THR A 116 -0.33 8.58 11.37
C THR A 116 -0.63 9.99 10.87
N ALA A 117 -1.91 10.38 10.77
CA ALA A 117 -2.30 11.72 10.33
C ALA A 117 -1.71 12.81 11.24
N LEU A 118 -1.74 12.59 12.55
CA LEU A 118 -1.15 13.52 13.54
C LEU A 118 0.36 13.64 13.41
N ILE A 119 1.08 12.52 13.27
CA ILE A 119 2.54 12.53 13.04
C ILE A 119 2.87 13.27 11.74
N LEU A 120 2.13 13.01 10.67
CA LEU A 120 2.34 13.70 9.39
C LEU A 120 2.17 15.20 9.53
N LEU A 121 1.10 15.66 10.18
CA LEU A 121 0.86 17.08 10.45
C LEU A 121 2.01 17.73 11.24
N ASN A 122 2.41 17.09 12.34
CA ASN A 122 3.35 17.67 13.30
C ASN A 122 4.81 17.61 12.85
N GLU A 123 5.22 16.51 12.21
CA GLU A 123 6.63 16.22 11.93
C GLU A 123 6.98 16.35 10.44
N PHE A 124 6.00 16.17 9.56
CA PHE A 124 6.24 16.08 8.11
C PHE A 124 5.46 17.11 7.30
N GLY A 125 4.86 18.12 7.93
CA GLY A 125 4.11 19.17 7.23
C GLY A 125 2.91 18.66 6.43
N GLY A 126 2.32 17.55 6.90
CA GLY A 126 1.19 16.84 6.31
C GLY A 126 1.49 16.09 5.00
N ILE A 127 2.76 15.93 4.61
CA ILE A 127 3.16 15.13 3.45
C ILE A 127 3.79 13.80 3.88
N ILE A 128 3.63 12.77 3.05
CA ILE A 128 4.21 11.45 3.32
C ILE A 128 5.75 11.52 3.20
N PRO A 129 6.51 10.97 4.17
CA PRO A 129 7.96 10.88 4.08
C PRO A 129 8.41 10.13 2.83
N LYS A 130 9.53 10.56 2.23
CA LYS A 130 10.04 10.01 0.95
C LYS A 130 11.13 8.93 1.11
N ASN A 131 11.23 8.29 2.26
CA ASN A 131 12.20 7.23 2.53
C ASN A 131 11.61 6.15 3.45
N ILE A 132 12.14 4.93 3.36
CA ILE A 132 11.62 3.80 4.16
C ILE A 132 11.80 4.01 5.66
N SER A 133 12.93 4.56 6.12
CA SER A 133 13.26 4.71 7.54
C SER A 133 12.27 5.59 8.31
N GLU A 134 11.79 6.67 7.70
CA GLU A 134 10.75 7.52 8.28
C GLU A 134 9.37 6.89 8.14
N MET A 135 9.09 6.26 6.99
CA MET A 135 7.80 5.61 6.75
C MET A 135 7.48 4.52 7.78
N ILE A 136 8.47 3.72 8.20
CA ILE A 136 8.25 2.64 9.18
C ILE A 136 8.02 3.14 10.62
N LYS A 137 8.24 4.42 10.90
CA LYS A 137 7.88 5.04 12.18
C LYS A 137 6.37 5.30 12.28
N LEU A 138 5.68 5.37 11.14
CA LEU A 138 4.23 5.60 11.11
C LEU A 138 3.47 4.35 11.60
N PRO A 139 2.51 4.50 12.53
CA PRO A 139 1.74 3.38 13.06
C PRO A 139 1.02 2.58 11.97
N GLY A 140 1.18 1.26 11.97
CA GLY A 140 0.57 0.38 10.97
C GLY A 140 1.31 0.33 9.63
N VAL A 141 2.43 1.05 9.48
CA VAL A 141 3.27 1.03 8.28
C VAL A 141 4.50 0.16 8.51
N GLY A 142 4.46 -1.08 7.99
CA GLY A 142 5.65 -1.92 7.88
C GLY A 142 6.43 -1.65 6.58
N ARG A 143 7.63 -2.23 6.46
CA ARG A 143 8.49 -2.12 5.26
C ARG A 143 7.75 -2.40 3.94
N LYS A 144 6.90 -3.43 3.91
CA LYS A 144 6.07 -3.76 2.73
C LYS A 144 5.08 -2.64 2.39
N THR A 145 4.41 -2.06 3.40
CA THR A 145 3.50 -0.92 3.22
C THR A 145 4.26 0.28 2.70
N ALA A 146 5.42 0.59 3.29
CA ALA A 146 6.26 1.71 2.88
C ALA A 146 6.72 1.58 1.42
N ASN A 147 7.20 0.41 0.98
CA ASN A 147 7.56 0.14 -0.42
C ASN A 147 6.36 0.34 -1.38
N VAL A 148 5.15 -0.09 -1.00
CA VAL A 148 3.95 0.12 -1.82
C VAL A 148 3.63 1.61 -1.91
N VAL A 149 3.58 2.33 -0.79
CA VAL A 149 3.19 3.75 -0.77
C VAL A 149 4.22 4.59 -1.53
N LEU A 150 5.51 4.47 -1.21
CA LEU A 150 6.59 5.24 -1.86
C LEU A 150 6.63 5.02 -3.38
N GLY A 151 6.46 3.77 -3.81
CA GLY A 151 6.49 3.42 -5.23
C GLY A 151 5.31 4.04 -6.01
N ASN A 152 4.10 4.06 -5.44
CA ASN A 152 2.93 4.62 -6.13
C ASN A 152 2.81 6.13 -5.99
N ALA A 153 3.17 6.69 -4.82
CA ALA A 153 3.07 8.12 -4.54
C ALA A 153 4.17 8.93 -5.22
N TYR A 154 5.40 8.40 -5.24
CA TYR A 154 6.60 9.15 -5.60
C TYR A 154 7.49 8.45 -6.63
N GLY A 155 7.16 7.23 -7.06
CA GLY A 155 8.03 6.44 -7.93
C GLY A 155 9.31 5.96 -7.23
N ILE A 156 9.38 6.04 -5.90
CA ILE A 156 10.55 5.67 -5.11
C ILE A 156 10.49 4.17 -4.82
N VAL A 157 11.47 3.43 -5.35
CA VAL A 157 11.52 1.96 -5.30
C VAL A 157 12.81 1.51 -4.60
N GLU A 158 12.69 1.18 -3.32
CA GLU A 158 13.80 0.68 -2.50
C GLU A 158 13.81 -0.85 -2.35
N GLY A 159 12.69 -1.50 -2.64
CA GLY A 159 12.57 -2.96 -2.60
C GLY A 159 11.32 -3.49 -3.29
N ILE A 160 11.13 -4.80 -3.21
CA ILE A 160 9.98 -5.50 -3.78
C ILE A 160 9.00 -5.80 -2.65
N ALA A 161 7.76 -5.35 -2.77
CA ALA A 161 6.76 -5.54 -1.72
C ALA A 161 6.26 -6.99 -1.70
N VAL A 162 6.68 -7.76 -0.71
CA VAL A 162 6.32 -9.18 -0.58
C VAL A 162 5.02 -9.35 0.22
N ASP A 163 3.91 -9.52 -0.48
CA ASP A 163 2.63 -9.91 0.12
C ASP A 163 2.43 -11.44 0.11
N THR A 164 1.22 -11.90 0.46
CA THR A 164 0.89 -13.34 0.47
C THR A 164 0.95 -13.98 -0.92
N HIS A 165 0.60 -13.25 -1.98
CA HIS A 165 0.69 -13.72 -3.37
C HIS A 165 2.14 -13.80 -3.83
N VAL A 166 2.91 -12.73 -3.65
CA VAL A 166 4.33 -12.66 -3.99
C VAL A 166 5.10 -13.74 -3.24
N ARG A 167 4.86 -13.90 -1.94
CA ARG A 167 5.49 -14.97 -1.13
C ARG A 167 5.20 -16.36 -1.70
N ARG A 168 3.92 -16.68 -1.91
CA ARG A 168 3.49 -17.98 -2.42
C ARG A 168 4.08 -18.29 -3.79
N LEU A 169 4.06 -17.33 -4.70
CA LEU A 169 4.60 -17.52 -6.06
C LEU A 169 6.13 -17.53 -6.09
N SER A 170 6.78 -16.80 -5.20
CA SER A 170 8.24 -16.84 -5.06
C SER A 170 8.72 -18.23 -4.67
N LEU A 171 8.00 -18.90 -3.77
CA LEU A 171 8.26 -20.31 -3.43
C LEU A 171 7.91 -21.23 -4.60
N LYS A 172 6.71 -21.05 -5.21
CA LYS A 172 6.22 -21.90 -6.31
C LYS A 172 7.17 -21.93 -7.51
N TYR A 173 7.70 -20.77 -7.92
CA TYR A 173 8.59 -20.66 -9.08
C TYR A 173 10.07 -20.78 -8.73
N GLY A 174 10.40 -21.03 -7.46
CA GLY A 174 11.78 -21.19 -6.99
C GLY A 174 12.60 -19.90 -7.01
N PHE A 175 11.94 -18.74 -6.92
CA PHE A 175 12.60 -17.45 -6.73
C PHE A 175 13.26 -17.36 -5.36
N SER A 176 12.66 -17.98 -4.35
CA SER A 176 13.25 -18.19 -3.04
C SER A 176 12.98 -19.61 -2.57
N LYS A 177 13.86 -20.13 -1.71
CA LYS A 177 13.65 -21.37 -0.97
C LYS A 177 13.12 -21.14 0.45
N ARG A 178 13.01 -19.87 0.87
CA ARG A 178 12.72 -19.46 2.25
C ARG A 178 11.38 -18.74 2.30
N ASN A 179 10.60 -18.99 3.36
CA ASN A 179 9.24 -18.44 3.48
C ASN A 179 9.19 -17.06 4.17
N ASN A 180 10.32 -16.55 4.66
CA ASN A 180 10.39 -15.25 5.31
C ASN A 180 10.29 -14.11 4.27
N PRO A 181 9.36 -13.13 4.42
CA PRO A 181 9.16 -12.05 3.44
C PRO A 181 10.39 -11.17 3.17
N GLU A 182 11.18 -10.84 4.18
CA GLU A 182 12.37 -9.98 4.04
C GLU A 182 13.47 -10.70 3.25
N ILE A 183 13.60 -12.00 3.48
CA ILE A 183 14.50 -12.85 2.74
C ILE A 183 14.05 -12.97 1.28
N ILE A 184 12.75 -13.17 1.04
CA ILE A 184 12.19 -13.24 -0.31
C ILE A 184 12.40 -11.91 -1.04
N GLU A 185 12.21 -10.77 -0.38
CA GLU A 185 12.48 -9.45 -0.96
C GLU A 185 13.92 -9.38 -1.48
N LYS A 186 14.91 -9.74 -0.64
CA LYS A 186 16.33 -9.77 -1.01
C LYS A 186 16.63 -10.73 -2.16
N ASP A 187 16.07 -11.95 -2.11
CA ASP A 187 16.24 -12.95 -3.16
C ASP A 187 15.68 -12.44 -4.51
N LEU A 188 14.49 -11.83 -4.51
CA LEU A 188 13.88 -11.24 -5.71
C LEU A 188 14.71 -10.05 -6.24
N MET A 189 15.23 -9.19 -5.36
CA MET A 189 16.08 -8.06 -5.74
C MET A 189 17.39 -8.50 -6.39
N ALA A 190 17.97 -9.62 -5.96
CA ALA A 190 19.17 -10.21 -6.56
C ALA A 190 18.90 -10.85 -7.95
N ILE A 191 17.67 -11.29 -8.18
CA ILE A 191 17.25 -11.98 -9.41
C ILE A 191 16.82 -10.99 -10.50
N PHE A 192 16.00 -10.00 -10.15
CA PHE A 192 15.42 -9.04 -11.08
C PHE A 192 16.17 -7.71 -11.06
N PRO A 193 16.38 -7.05 -12.20
CA PRO A 193 17.03 -5.74 -12.22
C PRO A 193 16.13 -4.67 -11.56
N LYS A 194 16.74 -3.64 -10.96
CA LYS A 194 16.04 -2.60 -10.18
C LYS A 194 14.87 -1.95 -10.92
N LYS A 195 14.99 -1.74 -12.23
CA LYS A 195 13.93 -1.18 -13.09
C LYS A 195 12.63 -2.00 -13.08
N ASP A 196 12.70 -3.28 -12.74
CA ASP A 196 11.55 -4.20 -12.74
C ASP A 196 10.96 -4.42 -11.34
N TRP A 197 11.60 -3.93 -10.27
CA TRP A 197 11.19 -4.21 -8.87
C TRP A 197 9.77 -3.73 -8.55
N PHE A 198 9.41 -2.54 -9.03
CA PHE A 198 8.06 -2.03 -8.84
C PHE A 198 7.02 -2.89 -9.58
N LYS A 199 7.30 -3.20 -10.86
CA LYS A 199 6.35 -3.92 -11.71
C LYS A 199 6.19 -5.39 -11.31
N ILE A 200 7.27 -6.08 -10.92
CA ILE A 200 7.21 -7.50 -10.55
C ILE A 200 6.30 -7.75 -9.35
N THR A 201 6.22 -6.81 -8.41
CA THR A 201 5.25 -6.84 -7.29
C THR A 201 3.83 -7.03 -7.82
N TYR A 202 3.36 -6.14 -8.70
CA TYR A 202 1.99 -6.19 -9.23
C TYR A 202 1.76 -7.36 -10.16
N LEU A 203 2.75 -7.73 -10.97
CA LEU A 203 2.66 -8.88 -11.86
C LEU A 203 2.42 -10.18 -11.08
N LEU A 204 3.15 -10.38 -9.98
CA LEU A 204 2.98 -11.55 -9.12
C LEU A 204 1.67 -11.49 -8.33
N ILE A 205 1.25 -10.33 -7.85
CA ILE A 205 -0.06 -10.16 -7.19
C ILE A 205 -1.19 -10.55 -8.15
N GLU A 206 -1.19 -9.98 -9.36
CA GLU A 206 -2.24 -10.22 -10.36
C GLU A 206 -2.26 -11.68 -10.82
N HIS A 207 -1.08 -12.26 -11.04
CA HIS A 207 -0.97 -13.67 -11.33
C HIS A 207 -1.48 -14.54 -10.19
N GLY A 208 -1.11 -14.20 -8.96
CA GLY A 208 -1.53 -14.91 -7.76
C GLY A 208 -3.04 -14.91 -7.58
N ARG A 209 -3.71 -13.81 -7.93
CA ARG A 209 -5.18 -13.66 -7.93
C ARG A 209 -5.82 -14.48 -9.04
N THR A 210 -5.30 -14.39 -10.27
CA THR A 210 -5.84 -15.12 -11.43
C THR A 210 -5.74 -16.63 -11.23
N LEU A 211 -4.59 -17.13 -10.75
CA LEU A 211 -4.39 -18.56 -10.46
C LEU A 211 -5.44 -19.11 -9.50
N ARG A 212 -5.81 -18.36 -8.46
CA ARG A 212 -6.83 -18.80 -7.50
C ARG A 212 -8.22 -18.90 -8.13
N LYS A 213 -8.54 -18.00 -9.08
CA LYS A 213 -9.83 -17.96 -9.76
C LYS A 213 -9.94 -19.01 -10.87
N LEU A 214 -8.94 -19.08 -11.76
CA LEU A 214 -8.99 -19.90 -12.98
C LEU A 214 -8.32 -21.27 -12.83
N LYS A 215 -7.54 -21.49 -11.75
CA LYS A 215 -6.72 -22.69 -11.53
C LYS A 215 -5.76 -23.07 -12.68
N LYS A 216 -5.53 -22.15 -13.63
CA LYS A 216 -4.68 -22.36 -14.81
C LYS A 216 -3.37 -21.60 -14.69
N ASP A 217 -2.26 -22.33 -14.60
CA ASP A 217 -0.91 -21.77 -14.63
C ASP A 217 -0.37 -21.77 -16.06
N PHE A 218 -0.19 -20.58 -16.64
CA PHE A 218 0.42 -20.42 -17.97
C PHE A 218 1.95 -20.37 -17.91
N ILE A 219 2.53 -20.30 -16.71
CA ILE A 219 3.97 -20.37 -16.48
C ILE A 219 4.32 -21.86 -16.41
N ALA A 220 4.21 -22.53 -17.55
CA ALA A 220 4.75 -23.87 -17.72
C ALA A 220 6.28 -23.77 -17.78
N LEU A 221 6.93 -24.09 -16.66
CA LEU A 221 8.38 -24.25 -16.64
C LEU A 221 8.67 -25.62 -17.23
N PRO A 222 9.43 -25.74 -18.35
CA PRO A 222 9.94 -27.04 -18.74
C PRO A 222 10.70 -27.64 -17.55
N LYS A 223 10.48 -28.93 -17.31
CA LYS A 223 11.21 -29.71 -16.31
C LYS A 223 12.70 -29.65 -16.61
#